data_AF-A0AAV1RH25-F1
#
_entry.id   AF-A0AAV1RH25-F1
#
_cell.length_a   1.000
_cell.length_b   1.000
_cell.length_c   1.000
_cell.angle_alpha   90.00
_cell.angle_beta   90.00
_cell.angle_gamma   90.00
#
_symmetry.space_group_name_H-M   'P 1'
#
loop_
_entity.id
_entity.type
_entity.pdbx_description
1 polymer ?
#
loop_
_entity_poly.entity_id
_entity_poly.type
_entity_poly.pdbx_seq_one_letter_code
_entity_poly.pdbx_strand_id
1 'polypeptide(L)'
;MVRTSPDPEVKKRKNSECGKHVKKKKLKEAVHELHAIREDNEQIKSEKNFMIQNLQLMQVGIEQQKAEFCVSQNKAITAQENIVETLWQELLTQHLMAGSNQLEVAAQCSVSSLNAGWDDRMPSKAKQSSDCIIELKHRQMVLKMKIDLLCKMIINDESKKQA
;
A
#
# COMPACT_ATOMS: atom_id res chain seq x y z
N MET A 1 -33.97 -25.95 -103.22
CA MET A 1 -33.75 -26.54 -101.88
C MET A 1 -33.42 -25.41 -100.92
N VAL A 2 -34.38 -25.02 -100.09
CA VAL A 2 -34.25 -23.99 -99.06
C VAL A 2 -33.75 -24.68 -97.79
N ARG A 3 -32.60 -24.28 -97.26
CA ARG A 3 -32.15 -24.67 -95.91
C ARG A 3 -32.34 -23.48 -94.98
N THR A 4 -33.49 -23.42 -94.34
CA THR A 4 -33.70 -22.67 -93.10
C THR A 4 -33.08 -23.46 -91.95
N SER A 5 -32.06 -22.91 -91.28
CA SER A 5 -31.64 -23.34 -89.95
C SER A 5 -32.01 -22.25 -88.96
N PRO A 6 -32.71 -22.56 -87.86
CA PRO A 6 -33.22 -21.56 -86.92
C PRO A 6 -32.12 -21.08 -85.97
N ASP A 7 -32.15 -19.78 -85.71
CA ASP A 7 -31.47 -19.11 -84.62
C ASP A 7 -32.02 -19.61 -83.26
N PRO A 8 -31.20 -20.13 -82.33
CA PRO A 8 -31.61 -20.26 -80.96
C PRO A 8 -31.13 -19.03 -80.19
N GLU A 9 -31.98 -18.00 -80.14
CA GLU A 9 -31.91 -16.96 -79.12
C GLU A 9 -32.09 -17.66 -77.75
N VAL A 10 -30.97 -17.99 -77.11
CA VAL A 10 -30.95 -18.55 -75.75
C VAL A 10 -31.44 -17.47 -74.79
N LYS A 11 -32.75 -17.46 -74.51
CA LYS A 11 -33.34 -16.66 -73.42
C LYS A 11 -32.71 -17.06 -72.09
N LYS A 12 -31.68 -16.33 -71.66
CA LYS A 12 -31.15 -16.36 -70.30
C LYS A 12 -32.28 -15.97 -69.33
N ARG A 13 -32.85 -16.95 -68.63
CA ARG A 13 -33.85 -16.71 -67.58
C ARG A 13 -33.19 -15.94 -66.43
N LYS A 14 -33.74 -14.76 -66.10
CA LYS A 14 -33.33 -13.92 -64.97
C LYS A 14 -33.68 -14.60 -63.64
N ASN A 15 -32.71 -15.21 -62.97
CA ASN A 15 -32.83 -15.68 -61.57
C ASN A 15 -32.79 -14.51 -60.56
N SER A 16 -33.58 -13.45 -60.78
CA SER A 16 -33.49 -12.24 -59.96
C SER A 16 -34.13 -12.37 -58.57
N GLU A 17 -35.08 -13.29 -58.38
CA GLU A 17 -35.80 -13.47 -57.12
C GLU A 17 -35.01 -14.24 -56.05
N CYS A 18 -34.25 -15.26 -56.46
CA CYS A 18 -33.45 -16.08 -55.54
C CYS A 18 -32.39 -15.23 -54.80
N GLY A 19 -31.71 -14.31 -55.53
CA GLY A 19 -30.74 -13.40 -54.92
C GLY A 19 -31.36 -12.38 -53.95
N LYS A 20 -32.60 -11.92 -54.20
CA LYS A 20 -33.29 -10.98 -53.30
C LYS A 20 -33.65 -11.63 -51.97
N HIS A 21 -34.13 -12.87 -51.99
CA HIS A 21 -34.43 -13.63 -50.77
C HIS A 21 -33.18 -13.88 -49.92
N VAL A 22 -32.07 -14.29 -50.54
CA VAL A 22 -30.79 -14.50 -49.84
C VAL A 22 -30.27 -13.19 -49.24
N LYS A 23 -30.31 -12.09 -49.98
CA LYS A 23 -29.89 -10.77 -49.47
C LYS A 23 -30.76 -10.32 -48.29
N LYS A 24 -32.07 -10.53 -48.34
CA LYS A 24 -33.00 -10.19 -47.25
C LYS A 24 -32.73 -11.01 -45.99
N LYS A 25 -32.41 -12.30 -46.13
CA LYS A 25 -32.07 -13.17 -44.99
C LYS A 25 -30.76 -12.72 -44.33
N LYS A 26 -29.70 -12.50 -45.11
CA LYS A 26 -28.41 -12.00 -44.61
C LYS A 26 -28.52 -10.65 -43.90
N LEU A 27 -29.34 -9.75 -44.43
CA LEU A 27 -29.61 -8.47 -43.79
C LEU A 27 -30.29 -8.65 -42.42
N LYS A 28 -31.26 -9.57 -42.31
CA LYS A 28 -31.91 -9.86 -41.03
C LYS A 28 -30.96 -10.46 -39.99
N GLU A 29 -30.10 -11.38 -40.41
CA GLU A 29 -29.07 -11.98 -39.55
C GLU A 29 -28.12 -10.89 -39.02
N ALA A 30 -27.60 -10.02 -39.89
CA ALA A 30 -26.75 -8.90 -39.48
C ALA A 30 -27.45 -7.93 -38.52
N VAL A 31 -28.76 -7.67 -38.71
CA VAL A 31 -29.54 -6.83 -37.79
C VAL A 31 -29.67 -7.47 -36.41
N HIS A 32 -29.86 -8.79 -36.34
CA HIS A 32 -29.92 -9.50 -35.05
C HIS A 32 -28.57 -9.51 -34.34
N GLU A 33 -27.48 -9.72 -35.07
CA GLU A 33 -26.12 -9.63 -34.53
C GLU A 33 -25.82 -8.22 -33.99
N LEU A 34 -26.18 -7.16 -34.73
CA LEU A 34 -26.04 -5.79 -34.24
C LEU A 34 -26.88 -5.50 -33.01
N HIS A 35 -28.06 -6.11 -32.89
CA HIS A 35 -28.89 -5.98 -31.69
C HIS A 35 -28.24 -6.64 -30.47
N ALA A 36 -27.74 -7.87 -30.63
CA ALA A 36 -27.05 -8.58 -29.56
C ALA A 36 -25.79 -7.83 -29.10
N ILE A 37 -24.97 -7.36 -30.03
CA ILE A 37 -23.79 -6.54 -29.73
C ILE A 37 -24.18 -5.24 -28.99
N ARG A 38 -25.33 -4.65 -29.32
CA ARG A 38 -25.81 -3.46 -28.63
C ARG A 38 -26.19 -3.78 -27.18
N GLU A 39 -26.92 -4.87 -26.95
CA GLU A 39 -27.30 -5.31 -25.60
C GLU A 39 -26.08 -5.63 -24.75
N ASP A 40 -25.10 -6.36 -25.30
CA ASP A 40 -23.83 -6.66 -24.63
C ASP A 40 -23.07 -5.37 -24.27
N ASN A 41 -23.03 -4.38 -25.16
CA ASN A 41 -22.39 -3.09 -24.89
C ASN A 41 -23.10 -2.31 -23.78
N GLU A 42 -24.43 -2.33 -23.74
CA GLU A 42 -25.22 -1.70 -22.68
C GLU A 42 -24.96 -2.40 -21.34
N GLN A 43 -24.89 -3.73 -21.33
CA GLN A 43 -24.53 -4.52 -20.15
C GLN A 43 -23.12 -4.21 -19.64
N ILE A 44 -22.10 -4.25 -20.51
CA ILE A 44 -20.70 -3.91 -20.17
C ILE A 44 -20.60 -2.50 -19.60
N LYS A 45 -21.34 -1.54 -20.16
CA LYS A 45 -21.37 -0.16 -19.66
C LYS A 45 -21.95 -0.08 -18.25
N SER A 46 -23.01 -0.85 -17.97
CA SER A 46 -23.62 -0.91 -16.65
C SER A 46 -22.67 -1.52 -15.60
N GLU A 47 -22.01 -2.63 -15.93
CA GLU A 47 -21.04 -3.30 -15.05
C GLU A 47 -19.82 -2.42 -14.80
N LYS A 48 -19.32 -1.73 -15.83
CA LYS A 48 -18.25 -0.75 -15.69
C LYS A 48 -18.63 0.35 -14.71
N ASN A 49 -19.84 0.92 -14.84
CA ASN A 49 -20.28 1.97 -13.94
C ASN A 49 -20.40 1.48 -12.50
N PHE A 50 -20.90 0.26 -12.30
CA PHE A 50 -20.96 -0.39 -10.99
C PHE A 50 -19.56 -0.58 -10.38
N MET A 51 -18.60 -1.07 -11.16
CA MET A 51 -17.21 -1.21 -10.72
C MET A 51 -16.59 0.13 -10.34
N ILE A 52 -16.83 1.19 -11.11
CA ILE A 52 -16.36 2.55 -10.78
C ILE A 52 -16.92 3.02 -9.44
N GLN A 53 -18.22 2.82 -9.19
CA GLN A 53 -18.84 3.20 -7.92
C GLN A 53 -18.23 2.44 -6.74
N ASN A 54 -18.01 1.13 -6.88
CA ASN A 54 -17.36 0.33 -5.85
C ASN A 54 -15.92 0.78 -5.57
N LEU A 55 -15.16 1.11 -6.62
CA LEU A 55 -13.80 1.64 -6.48
C LEU A 55 -13.79 2.96 -5.72
N GLN A 56 -14.73 3.87 -6.02
CA GLN A 56 -14.87 5.13 -5.31
C GLN A 56 -15.23 4.90 -3.84
N LEU A 57 -16.14 3.98 -3.54
CA LEU A 57 -16.50 3.63 -2.16
C LEU A 57 -15.31 3.06 -1.39
N MET A 58 -14.55 2.15 -2.00
CA MET A 58 -13.33 1.60 -1.38
C MET A 58 -12.28 2.68 -1.15
N GLN A 59 -12.11 3.62 -2.08
CA GLN A 59 -11.19 4.74 -1.91
C GLN A 59 -11.57 5.61 -0.71
N VAL A 60 -12.85 5.94 -0.54
CA VAL A 60 -13.35 6.67 0.63
C VAL A 60 -13.07 5.89 1.92
N GLY A 61 -13.31 4.57 1.91
CA GLY A 61 -13.03 3.71 3.06
C GLY A 61 -11.55 3.70 3.46
N ILE A 62 -10.64 3.65 2.47
CA ILE A 62 -9.19 3.70 2.72
C ILE A 62 -8.78 5.04 3.32
N GLU A 63 -9.28 6.16 2.80
CA GLU A 63 -8.95 7.48 3.34
C GLU A 63 -9.48 7.65 4.77
N GLN A 64 -10.66 7.13 5.07
CA GLN A 64 -11.20 7.12 6.43
C GLN A 64 -10.30 6.31 7.37
N GLN A 65 -9.90 5.09 6.97
CA GLN A 65 -9.00 4.26 7.77
C GLN A 65 -7.63 4.91 8.01
N LYS A 66 -7.08 5.59 7.00
CA LYS A 66 -5.83 6.36 7.16
C LYS A 66 -6.00 7.48 8.19
N ALA A 67 -7.10 8.23 8.12
CA ALA A 67 -7.36 9.31 9.07
C ALA A 67 -7.49 8.78 10.51
N GLU A 68 -8.25 7.70 10.70
CA GLU A 68 -8.40 7.04 12.00
C GLU A 68 -7.08 6.50 12.54
N PHE A 69 -6.28 5.88 11.68
CA PHE A 69 -4.94 5.39 12.03
C PHE A 69 -4.05 6.53 12.51
N CYS A 70 -3.97 7.64 11.77
CA CYS A 70 -3.18 8.81 12.16
C CYS A 70 -3.62 9.37 13.51
N VAL A 71 -4.93 9.49 13.75
CA VAL A 71 -5.47 9.96 15.03
C VAL A 71 -5.07 9.01 16.16
N SER A 72 -5.21 7.70 15.97
CA SER A 72 -4.85 6.70 16.97
C SER A 72 -3.35 6.69 17.26
N GLN A 73 -2.52 6.81 16.22
CA GLN A 73 -1.07 6.85 16.34
C GLN A 73 -0.62 8.09 17.11
N ASN A 74 -1.17 9.27 16.78
CA ASN A 74 -0.85 10.50 17.50
C ASN A 74 -1.23 10.41 18.98
N LYS A 75 -2.39 9.84 19.31
CA LYS A 75 -2.78 9.61 20.71
C LYS A 75 -1.78 8.71 21.44
N ALA A 76 -1.32 7.64 20.80
CA ALA A 76 -0.33 6.73 21.38
C ALA A 76 1.02 7.42 21.60
N ILE A 77 1.47 8.22 20.64
CA ILE A 77 2.71 9.01 20.74
C ILE A 77 2.61 10.00 21.88
N THR A 78 1.55 10.80 21.94
CA THR A 78 1.35 11.78 23.03
C THR A 78 1.31 11.11 24.40
N ALA A 79 0.66 9.94 24.52
CA ALA A 79 0.68 9.20 25.78
C ALA A 79 2.09 8.76 26.18
N GLN A 80 2.90 8.31 25.22
CA GLN A 80 4.30 7.94 25.48
C GLN A 80 5.17 9.15 25.84
N GLU A 81 5.00 10.29 25.15
CA GLU A 81 5.70 11.54 25.44
C GLU A 81 5.42 12.00 26.88
N ASN A 82 4.15 11.99 27.29
CA ASN A 82 3.76 12.35 28.66
C ASN A 82 4.40 11.44 29.71
N ILE A 83 4.49 10.13 29.45
CA ILE A 83 5.14 9.18 30.37
C ILE A 83 6.63 9.51 30.50
N VAL A 84 7.31 9.74 29.37
CA VAL A 84 8.74 10.08 29.37
C VAL A 84 8.99 11.40 30.10
N GLU A 85 8.16 12.41 29.86
CA GLU A 85 8.25 13.71 30.55
C GLU A 85 8.05 13.54 32.06
N THR A 86 7.04 12.78 32.47
CA THR A 86 6.76 12.51 33.90
C THR A 86 7.95 11.82 34.57
N LEU A 87 8.51 10.79 33.94
CA LEU A 87 9.68 10.06 34.46
C LEU A 87 10.91 10.97 34.55
N TRP A 88 11.12 11.84 33.57
CA TRP A 88 12.21 12.80 33.58
C TRP A 88 12.07 13.81 34.72
N GLN A 89 10.87 14.37 34.92
CA GLN A 89 10.58 15.29 36.02
C GLN A 89 10.74 14.63 37.39
N GLU A 90 10.31 13.38 37.53
CA GLU A 90 10.48 12.60 38.75
C GLU A 90 11.98 12.40 39.06
N LEU A 91 12.77 11.98 38.08
CA LEU A 91 14.22 11.80 38.23
C LEU A 91 14.91 13.12 38.63
N LEU A 92 14.56 14.22 37.97
CA LEU A 92 15.11 15.54 38.27
C LEU A 92 14.76 15.97 39.71
N THR A 93 13.51 15.75 40.13
CA THR A 93 13.06 16.07 41.49
C THR A 93 13.80 15.23 42.53
N GLN A 94 13.97 13.92 42.28
CA GLN A 94 14.76 13.05 43.14
C GLN A 94 16.22 13.52 43.23
N HIS A 95 16.82 13.95 42.12
CA HIS A 95 18.19 14.48 42.10
C HIS A 95 18.34 15.78 42.91
N LEU A 96 17.38 16.70 42.77
CA LEU A 96 17.37 17.97 43.52
C LEU A 96 17.15 17.74 45.03
N MET A 97 16.26 16.81 45.39
CA MET A 97 15.95 16.44 46.78
C MET A 97 17.09 15.70 47.48
N ALA A 98 17.99 15.05 46.73
CA ALA A 98 19.15 14.34 47.29
C ALA A 98 20.24 15.27 47.85
N GLY A 99 20.10 16.59 47.69
CA GLY A 99 20.97 17.61 48.28
C GLY A 99 22.32 17.80 47.57
N SER A 100 22.85 19.02 47.64
CA SER A 100 24.04 19.53 46.91
C SER A 100 25.33 18.70 47.04
N ASN A 101 25.41 17.75 47.97
CA ASN A 101 26.62 16.96 48.21
C ASN A 101 26.85 15.85 47.16
N GLN A 102 25.88 15.56 46.28
CA GLN A 102 26.08 14.63 45.14
C GLN A 102 26.41 15.35 43.83
N LEU A 103 26.16 16.66 43.73
CA LEU A 103 26.42 17.43 42.52
C LEU A 103 27.93 17.58 42.26
N GLU A 104 28.73 17.71 43.34
CA GLU A 104 30.19 17.78 43.27
C GLU A 104 30.81 16.45 42.83
N VAL A 105 30.22 15.33 43.26
CA VAL A 105 30.66 13.97 42.88
C VAL A 105 30.27 13.63 41.44
N ALA A 106 29.06 13.99 41.00
CA ALA A 106 28.61 13.74 39.63
C ALA A 106 29.40 14.57 38.59
N ALA A 107 29.74 15.83 38.92
CA ALA A 107 30.57 16.68 38.07
C ALA A 107 32.05 16.24 38.05
N GLN A 108 32.59 15.77 39.18
CA GLN A 108 33.96 15.21 39.24
C GLN A 108 34.09 13.88 38.48
N CYS A 109 33.06 13.02 38.46
CA CYS A 109 33.09 11.78 37.67
C CYS A 109 33.17 12.03 36.15
N SER A 110 32.59 13.12 35.64
CA SER A 110 32.67 13.47 34.22
C SER A 110 34.04 13.99 33.76
N VAL A 111 34.87 14.52 34.67
CA VAL A 111 36.20 15.05 34.33
C VAL A 111 37.32 14.04 34.65
N SER A 112 37.11 13.13 35.60
CA SER A 112 38.10 12.11 35.98
C SER A 112 38.02 10.80 35.17
N SER A 113 36.99 10.60 34.34
CA SER A 113 36.78 9.35 33.57
C SER A 113 37.71 9.16 32.37
N LEU A 114 38.63 10.08 32.06
CA LEU A 114 39.60 9.87 30.99
C LEU A 114 40.86 9.10 31.42
N ASN A 115 41.17 9.00 32.72
CA ASN A 115 42.40 8.32 33.18
C ASN A 115 42.27 7.81 34.63
N ALA A 116 41.52 6.73 34.87
CA ALA A 116 41.72 5.91 36.07
C ALA A 116 41.15 4.51 35.85
N GLY A 117 41.98 3.49 36.09
CA GLY A 117 41.62 2.09 35.95
C GLY A 117 40.44 1.70 36.84
N TRP A 118 39.45 1.09 36.19
CA TRP A 118 38.56 0.03 36.66
C TRP A 118 38.88 -0.48 38.08
N ASP A 119 38.30 0.14 39.11
CA ASP A 119 38.19 -0.43 40.45
C ASP A 119 36.73 -0.82 40.72
N ASP A 120 36.56 -2.05 41.19
CA ASP A 120 35.38 -2.91 41.07
C ASP A 120 34.31 -2.62 42.15
N ARG A 121 34.09 -1.34 42.46
CA ARG A 121 33.26 -0.91 43.60
C ARG A 121 32.15 0.07 43.22
N MET A 122 31.50 -0.17 42.09
CA MET A 122 30.24 0.52 41.76
C MET A 122 29.07 -0.06 42.55
N PRO A 123 28.22 0.76 43.21
CA PRO A 123 27.05 0.28 43.92
C PRO A 123 26.07 -0.40 42.95
N SER A 124 25.48 -1.51 43.39
CA SER A 124 24.62 -2.43 42.61
C SER A 124 23.57 -1.77 41.69
N LYS A 125 23.04 -0.60 42.06
CA LYS A 125 22.06 0.17 41.26
C LYS A 125 22.66 0.81 40.01
N ALA A 126 23.93 1.22 40.03
CA ALA A 126 24.61 1.78 38.85
C ALA A 126 24.96 0.70 37.81
N LYS A 127 25.26 -0.54 38.28
CA LYS A 127 25.39 -1.72 37.40
C LYS A 127 24.04 -2.07 36.75
N GLN A 128 22.92 -2.02 37.49
CA GLN A 128 21.60 -2.23 36.89
C GLN A 128 21.24 -1.16 35.84
N SER A 129 21.56 0.12 36.06
CA SER A 129 21.25 1.15 35.06
C SER A 129 22.13 1.01 33.81
N SER A 130 23.39 0.60 33.93
CA SER A 130 24.23 0.34 32.74
C SER A 130 23.70 -0.84 31.93
N ASP A 131 23.25 -1.90 32.60
CA ASP A 131 22.71 -3.09 31.95
C ASP A 131 21.40 -2.77 31.21
N CYS A 132 20.53 -1.96 31.81
CA CYS A 132 19.31 -1.47 31.14
C CYS A 132 19.61 -0.59 29.92
N ILE A 133 20.65 0.26 29.98
CA ILE A 133 21.05 1.09 28.83
C ILE A 133 21.65 0.23 27.71
N ILE A 134 22.44 -0.79 28.04
CA ILE A 134 23.00 -1.75 27.08
C ILE A 134 21.87 -2.54 26.42
N GLU A 135 20.89 -3.00 27.19
CA GLU A 135 19.74 -3.73 26.66
C GLU A 135 18.87 -2.85 25.75
N LEU A 136 18.65 -1.58 26.12
CA LEU A 136 17.93 -0.62 25.28
C LEU A 136 18.67 -0.34 23.97
N LYS A 137 19.99 -0.15 24.00
CA LYS A 137 20.82 0.00 22.79
C LYS A 137 20.76 -1.23 21.90
N HIS A 138 20.79 -2.43 22.49
CA HIS A 138 20.65 -3.68 21.75
C HIS A 138 19.27 -3.81 21.09
N ARG A 139 18.19 -3.51 21.82
CA ARG A 139 16.82 -3.50 21.28
C ARG A 139 16.67 -2.48 20.14
N GLN A 140 17.24 -1.29 20.30
CA GLN A 140 17.24 -0.26 19.25
C GLN A 140 17.99 -0.72 18.00
N MET A 141 19.15 -1.39 18.15
CA MET A 141 19.91 -1.95 17.03
C MET A 141 19.09 -3.00 16.26
N VAL A 142 18.45 -3.93 16.97
CA VAL A 142 17.62 -4.98 16.37
C VAL A 142 16.43 -4.39 15.63
N LEU A 143 15.76 -3.38 16.21
CA LEU A 143 14.67 -2.66 15.55
C LEU A 143 15.13 -1.98 14.26
N LYS A 144 16.29 -1.32 14.28
CA LYS A 144 16.87 -0.69 13.09
C LYS A 144 17.17 -1.71 11.98
N MET A 145 17.74 -2.86 12.32
CA MET A 145 17.99 -3.94 11.35
C MET A 145 16.69 -4.51 10.75
N LYS A 146 15.63 -4.64 11.55
CA LYS A 146 14.31 -5.10 11.07
C LYS A 146 13.67 -4.08 10.13
N ILE A 147 13.77 -2.79 10.45
CA ILE A 147 13.28 -1.71 9.59
C ILE A 147 14.05 -1.70 8.27
N ASP A 148 15.39 -1.79 8.30
CA ASP A 148 16.21 -1.84 7.09
C ASP A 148 15.88 -3.07 6.21
N LEU A 149 15.61 -4.23 6.82
CA LEU A 149 15.20 -5.43 6.11
C LEU A 149 13.83 -5.25 5.44
N LEU A 150 12.85 -4.68 6.17
CA LEU A 150 11.53 -4.37 5.64
C LEU A 150 11.59 -3.37 4.48
N CYS A 151 12.39 -2.31 4.61
CA CYS A 151 12.61 -1.34 3.55
C CYS A 151 13.21 -2.01 2.30
N LYS A 152 14.21 -2.89 2.46
CA LYS A 152 14.78 -3.65 1.34
C LYS A 152 13.76 -4.59 0.68
N MET A 153 12.89 -5.23 1.46
CA MET A 153 11.84 -6.10 0.91
C MET A 153 10.81 -5.30 0.10
N ILE A 154 10.40 -4.12 0.59
CA ILE A 154 9.47 -3.23 -0.12
C ILE A 154 10.09 -2.75 -1.43
N ILE A 155 11.35 -2.26 -1.40
CA ILE A 155 12.06 -1.78 -2.58
C ILE A 155 12.26 -2.91 -3.61
N ASN A 156 12.56 -4.12 -3.15
CA ASN A 156 12.71 -5.30 -4.02
C ASN A 156 11.37 -5.82 -4.58
N ASP A 157 10.25 -5.55 -3.92
CA ASP A 157 8.91 -5.91 -4.40
C ASP A 157 8.39 -4.89 -5.43
N GLU A 158 8.72 -3.61 -5.27
CA GLU A 158 8.39 -2.56 -6.25
C GLU A 158 9.19 -2.70 -7.55
N SER A 159 10.48 -3.06 -7.45
CA SER A 159 11.33 -3.31 -8.64
C SER A 159 10.93 -4.56 -9.42
N LYS A 160 10.29 -5.55 -8.79
CA LYS A 160 9.72 -6.73 -9.48
C LYS A 160 8.37 -6.47 -10.14
N LYS A 161 7.64 -5.42 -9.73
CA LYS A 161 6.36 -5.02 -10.35
C LYS A 161 6.53 -4.12 -11.57
N GLN A 162 7.74 -3.61 -11.82
CA GLN A 162 8.07 -2.76 -12.96
C GLN A 162 8.85 -3.48 -14.09
N ALA A 163 9.13 -4.79 -13.94
CA ALA A 163 9.70 -5.65 -14.97
C ALA A 163 8.63 -6.60 -15.51
#